data_AF-A0A2K3JM56-F1
#
_entry.id   AF-A0A2K3JM56-F1
#
_cell.length_a   1.000
_cell.length_b   1.000
_cell.length_c   1.000
_cell.angle_alpha   90.00
_cell.angle_beta   90.00
_cell.angle_gamma   90.00
#
_symmetry.space_group_name_H-M   'P 1'
#
loop_
_entity.id
_entity.type
_entity.pdbx_description
1 polymer ?
#
loop_
_entity_poly.entity_id
_entity_poly.type
_entity_poly.pdbx_seq_one_letter_code
_entity_poly.pdbx_strand_id
1 'polypeptide(L)'
;MKLETASLTANQNSHRPLTIDDFQPNTSLAAVYYNNGTPNLVRIHDDITLFDLKRRLNSILHFREQRKVTEIMYRRPSVCTDGTVLFTKMELLTDDDVRTMFSIFTWYMTKGPIELDATLVRSIEAILSNMIPKRRRRTFDEIAALMVKPRKDEEAKVEP
;
A
#
# COMPACT_ATOMS: atom_id res chain seq x y z
N MET A 1 -18.44 34.70 54.54
CA MET A 1 -17.10 35.31 54.45
C MET A 1 -16.47 34.82 53.15
N LYS A 2 -16.16 35.73 52.22
CA LYS A 2 -15.40 35.42 50.99
C LYS A 2 -13.93 35.17 51.36
N LEU A 3 -13.31 34.22 50.68
CA LEU A 3 -11.91 34.29 50.27
C LEU A 3 -11.79 33.52 48.94
N GLU A 4 -11.66 34.29 47.86
CA GLU A 4 -11.02 33.85 46.61
C GLU A 4 -9.53 33.66 46.88
N THR A 5 -8.91 32.67 46.23
CA THR A 5 -7.62 32.90 45.55
C THR A 5 -7.36 31.82 44.48
N ALA A 6 -7.32 32.31 43.24
CA ALA A 6 -6.35 32.06 42.17
C ALA A 6 -6.18 30.65 41.55
N SER A 7 -6.45 30.63 40.25
CA SER A 7 -6.08 29.64 39.25
C SER A 7 -4.55 29.48 39.08
N LEU A 8 -4.12 28.25 38.82
CA LEU A 8 -2.87 27.94 38.11
C LEU A 8 -3.22 27.06 36.92
N THR A 9 -3.22 27.67 35.74
CA THR A 9 -3.22 26.98 34.45
C THR A 9 -1.83 26.40 34.18
N ALA A 10 -1.74 25.08 34.02
CA ALA A 10 -0.66 24.42 33.32
C ALA A 10 -1.23 23.25 32.50
N ASN A 11 -1.58 23.58 31.25
CA ASN A 11 -1.70 22.64 30.15
C ASN A 11 -0.28 22.15 29.80
N GLN A 12 -0.07 20.83 29.71
CA GLN A 12 0.67 20.21 28.60
C GLN A 12 0.62 18.67 28.67
N ASN A 13 0.15 18.10 27.55
CA ASN A 13 0.28 16.72 27.09
C ASN A 13 -0.44 15.62 27.89
N SER A 14 -1.76 15.55 27.65
CA SER A 14 -2.51 14.31 27.81
C SER A 14 -1.98 13.27 26.82
N HIS A 15 -1.09 12.41 27.31
CA HIS A 15 -1.05 11.03 26.85
C HIS A 15 -2.47 10.48 27.00
N ARG A 16 -3.21 10.35 25.89
CA ARG A 16 -4.43 9.56 25.89
C ARG A 16 -4.02 8.11 26.15
N PRO A 17 -4.50 7.47 27.22
CA PRO A 17 -4.38 6.03 27.35
C PRO A 17 -5.15 5.40 26.19
N LEU A 18 -4.54 4.45 25.49
CA LEU A 18 -5.26 3.60 24.53
C LEU A 18 -6.42 2.96 25.29
N THR A 19 -7.65 3.33 24.92
CA THR A 19 -8.85 2.77 25.54
C THR A 19 -9.06 1.35 25.04
N ILE A 20 -9.64 0.49 25.88
CA ILE A 20 -9.98 -0.92 25.58
C ILE A 20 -10.80 -1.07 24.28
N ASP A 21 -11.46 0.01 23.82
CA ASP A 21 -12.20 0.11 22.56
C ASP A 21 -11.34 0.10 21.28
N ASP A 22 -10.02 0.28 21.39
CA ASP A 22 -9.09 0.16 20.25
C ASP A 22 -8.67 -1.30 19.99
N PHE A 23 -9.07 -2.23 20.86
CA PHE A 23 -8.91 -3.65 20.64
C PHE A 23 -10.02 -4.12 19.70
N GLN A 24 -9.71 -4.29 18.41
CA GLN A 24 -10.54 -5.12 17.54
C GLN A 24 -10.20 -6.60 17.83
N PRO A 25 -11.02 -7.32 18.62
CA PRO A 25 -10.81 -8.74 18.83
C PRO A 25 -10.84 -9.46 17.47
N ASN A 26 -10.06 -10.53 17.36
CA ASN A 26 -10.02 -11.43 16.20
C ASN A 26 -9.45 -10.76 14.93
N THR A 27 -8.49 -9.85 15.09
CA THR A 27 -7.69 -9.33 13.98
C THR A 27 -6.20 -9.42 14.25
N SER A 28 -5.46 -9.85 13.23
CA SER A 28 -4.00 -9.89 13.23
C SER A 28 -3.42 -8.79 12.35
N LEU A 29 -2.26 -8.26 12.75
CA LEU A 29 -1.52 -7.31 11.94
C LEU A 29 -0.74 -8.06 10.85
N ALA A 30 -0.86 -7.61 9.61
CA ALA A 30 -0.12 -8.12 8.47
C ALA A 30 0.67 -7.01 7.78
N ALA A 31 1.91 -7.32 7.39
CA ALA A 31 2.73 -6.53 6.50
C ALA A 31 2.61 -7.08 5.07
N VAL A 32 2.05 -6.28 4.16
CA VAL A 32 1.77 -6.68 2.78
C VAL A 32 2.69 -5.97 1.80
N TYR A 33 3.58 -6.73 1.17
CA TYR A 33 4.53 -6.27 0.16
C TYR A 33 3.93 -6.44 -1.23
N TYR A 34 3.41 -5.36 -1.81
CA TYR A 34 2.91 -5.40 -3.19
C TYR A 34 4.06 -5.30 -4.18
N ASN A 35 4.22 -6.29 -5.07
CA ASN A 35 5.30 -6.36 -6.06
C ASN A 35 6.69 -6.03 -5.48
N ASN A 36 7.00 -6.56 -4.28
CA ASN A 36 8.26 -6.37 -3.56
C ASN A 36 8.57 -4.90 -3.16
N GLY A 37 7.57 -4.03 -3.11
CA GLY A 37 7.70 -2.65 -2.62
C GLY A 37 7.70 -2.52 -1.10
N THR A 38 7.51 -1.30 -0.59
CA THR A 38 7.35 -1.02 0.85
C THR A 38 6.11 -1.72 1.41
N PRO A 39 6.18 -2.34 2.60
CA PRO A 39 5.03 -3.03 3.18
C PRO A 39 3.93 -2.05 3.59
N ASN A 40 2.69 -2.45 3.37
CA ASN A 40 1.52 -1.80 3.94
C ASN A 40 1.07 -2.59 5.16
N LEU A 41 0.88 -1.91 6.29
CA LEU A 41 0.37 -2.53 7.51
C LEU A 41 -1.16 -2.57 7.48
N VAL A 42 -1.73 -3.76 7.60
CA VAL A 42 -3.16 -4.01 7.46
C VAL A 42 -3.63 -4.93 8.59
N ARG A 43 -4.78 -4.64 9.18
CA ARG A 43 -5.49 -5.60 10.05
C ARG A 43 -6.33 -6.55 9.19
N ILE A 44 -6.12 -7.85 9.38
CA ILE A 44 -6.89 -8.94 8.75
C ILE A 44 -7.64 -9.71 9.83
N HIS A 45 -8.86 -10.14 9.53
CA HIS A 45 -9.63 -10.99 10.45
C HIS A 45 -9.03 -12.39 10.52
N ASP A 46 -9.04 -13.00 11.70
CA ASP A 46 -8.39 -14.29 11.94
C ASP A 46 -9.16 -15.49 11.31
N ASP A 47 -10.44 -15.30 10.98
CA ASP A 47 -11.35 -16.28 10.36
C ASP A 47 -11.59 -16.01 8.87
N ILE A 48 -10.76 -15.17 8.24
CA ILE A 48 -10.94 -14.74 6.85
C ILE A 48 -10.71 -15.89 5.85
N THR A 49 -11.55 -15.99 4.82
CA THR A 49 -11.31 -16.87 3.67
C THR A 49 -10.23 -16.29 2.74
N LEU A 50 -9.66 -17.10 1.85
CA LEU A 50 -8.74 -16.61 0.83
C LEU A 50 -9.41 -15.57 -0.09
N PHE A 51 -10.69 -15.78 -0.41
CA PHE A 51 -11.46 -14.83 -1.21
C PHE A 51 -11.60 -13.48 -0.49
N ASP A 52 -11.99 -13.50 0.79
CA ASP A 52 -12.14 -12.29 1.59
C ASP A 52 -10.80 -11.59 1.79
N LEU A 53 -9.70 -12.33 1.95
CA LEU A 53 -8.34 -11.78 2.01
C LEU A 53 -7.99 -11.06 0.71
N LYS A 54 -8.16 -11.71 -0.45
CA LYS A 54 -7.94 -11.06 -1.76
C LYS A 54 -8.83 -9.83 -1.93
N ARG A 55 -10.12 -9.90 -1.54
CA ARG A 55 -11.04 -8.76 -1.60
C ARG A 55 -10.55 -7.60 -0.72
N ARG A 56 -10.13 -7.88 0.51
CA ARG A 56 -9.60 -6.90 1.46
C ARG A 56 -8.35 -6.23 0.91
N LEU A 57 -7.37 -7.00 0.45
CA LEU A 57 -6.16 -6.45 -0.15
C LEU A 57 -6.46 -5.61 -1.39
N ASN A 58 -7.40 -6.04 -2.23
CA ASN A 58 -7.86 -5.26 -3.38
C ASN A 58 -8.56 -3.95 -2.99
N SER A 59 -9.31 -3.91 -1.89
CA SER A 59 -9.99 -2.69 -1.44
C SER A 59 -9.03 -1.61 -0.93
N ILE A 60 -7.84 -2.01 -0.47
CA ILE A 60 -6.81 -1.08 0.03
C ILE A 60 -6.08 -0.42 -1.14
N LEU A 61 -5.90 -1.18 -2.23
CA LEU A 61 -5.37 -0.65 -3.47
C LEU A 61 -6.37 0.35 -4.05
N HIS A 62 -5.93 1.58 -4.25
CA HIS A 62 -6.79 2.60 -4.81
C HIS A 62 -7.25 2.21 -6.21
N PHE A 63 -8.55 2.39 -6.48
CA PHE A 63 -9.21 2.08 -7.75
C PHE A 63 -8.49 2.64 -9.00
N ARG A 64 -7.75 3.75 -8.83
CA ARG A 64 -7.04 4.45 -9.92
C ARG A 64 -6.09 3.57 -10.72
N GLU A 65 -5.47 2.58 -10.10
CA GLU A 65 -4.46 1.78 -10.80
C GLU A 65 -5.05 0.58 -11.54
N GLN A 66 -6.34 0.26 -11.30
CA GLN A 66 -7.05 -0.90 -11.86
C GLN A 66 -6.20 -2.19 -11.78
N ARG A 67 -5.40 -2.28 -10.71
CA ARG A 67 -4.58 -3.44 -10.37
C ARG A 67 -5.40 -4.37 -9.50
N LYS A 68 -5.19 -5.67 -9.67
CA LYS A 68 -5.79 -6.70 -8.85
C LYS A 68 -4.71 -7.61 -8.31
N VAL A 69 -4.87 -8.02 -7.05
CA VAL A 69 -4.10 -9.10 -6.43
C VAL A 69 -4.46 -10.41 -7.10
N THR A 70 -3.48 -11.06 -7.72
CA THR A 70 -3.66 -12.36 -8.37
C THR A 70 -3.15 -13.49 -7.49
N GLU A 71 -2.00 -13.28 -6.87
CA GLU A 71 -1.24 -14.26 -6.09
C GLU A 71 -0.89 -13.64 -4.73
N ILE A 72 -0.87 -14.49 -3.70
CA ILE A 72 -0.43 -14.12 -2.35
C ILE A 72 0.52 -15.21 -1.86
N MET A 73 1.74 -14.81 -1.54
CA MET A 73 2.73 -15.68 -0.90
C MET A 73 2.85 -15.29 0.56
N TYR A 74 2.60 -16.22 1.45
CA TYR A 74 2.95 -16.09 2.85
C TYR A 74 4.44 -16.30 3.04
N ARG A 75 5.12 -15.36 3.70
CA ARG A 75 6.49 -15.56 4.18
C ARG A 75 6.41 -16.29 5.51
N ARG A 76 6.46 -17.62 5.41
CA ARG A 76 6.40 -18.54 6.53
C ARG A 76 7.68 -18.46 7.36
N PRO A 77 7.60 -18.04 8.65
CA PRO A 77 8.75 -18.03 9.53
C PRO A 77 9.11 -19.45 9.95
N SER A 78 10.41 -19.67 10.13
CA SER A 78 10.99 -20.77 10.89
C SER A 78 12.10 -20.24 11.77
N VAL A 79 12.37 -20.90 12.90
CA VAL A 79 13.45 -20.51 13.81
C VAL A 79 14.55 -21.56 13.74
N CYS A 80 15.76 -21.11 13.45
CA CYS A 80 16.97 -21.92 13.50
C CYS A 80 17.42 -22.17 14.94
N THR A 81 18.31 -23.15 15.12
CA THR A 81 18.85 -23.53 16.44
C THR A 81 19.63 -22.41 17.12
N ASP A 82 20.15 -21.45 16.34
CA ASP A 82 20.84 -20.23 16.81
C ASP A 82 19.89 -19.07 17.15
N GLY A 83 18.57 -19.27 16.98
CA GLY A 83 17.53 -18.27 17.23
C GLY A 83 17.25 -17.35 16.03
N THR A 84 17.97 -17.49 14.92
CA THR A 84 17.72 -16.73 13.69
C THR A 84 16.36 -17.10 13.10
N VAL A 85 15.58 -16.10 12.69
CA VAL A 85 14.32 -16.32 11.97
C VAL A 85 14.59 -16.35 10.47
N LEU A 86 14.26 -17.45 9.82
CA LEU A 86 14.27 -17.58 8.37
C LEU A 86 12.85 -17.52 7.83
N PHE A 87 12.73 -17.09 6.57
CA PHE A 87 11.46 -17.05 5.87
C PHE A 87 11.50 -17.92 4.63
N THR A 88 10.51 -18.80 4.52
CA THR A 88 10.23 -19.56 3.31
C THR A 88 8.94 -19.04 2.69
N LYS A 89 8.81 -19.10 1.37
CA LYS A 89 7.58 -18.66 0.70
C LYS A 89 6.60 -19.82 0.56
N MET A 90 5.35 -19.61 0.96
CA MET A 90 4.25 -20.53 0.82
C MET A 90 3.13 -19.84 0.05
N GLU A 91 2.71 -20.38 -1.08
CA GLU A 91 1.58 -19.84 -1.83
C GLU A 91 0.26 -20.14 -1.11
N LEU A 92 -0.62 -19.14 -1.03
CA LEU A 92 -1.96 -19.31 -0.44
C LEU A 92 -2.97 -19.58 -1.57
N LEU A 93 -3.30 -20.87 -1.77
CA LEU A 93 -4.17 -21.34 -2.85
C LEU A 93 -5.59 -21.66 -2.38
N THR A 94 -5.74 -22.01 -1.11
CA THR A 94 -7.00 -22.46 -0.51
C THR A 94 -7.27 -21.77 0.83
N ASP A 95 -8.50 -21.90 1.34
CA ASP A 95 -8.86 -21.44 2.68
C ASP A 95 -8.10 -22.22 3.78
N ASP A 96 -7.70 -23.47 3.50
CA ASP A 96 -6.91 -24.27 4.45
C ASP A 96 -5.47 -23.76 4.56
N ASP A 97 -4.89 -23.24 3.47
CA ASP A 97 -3.59 -22.56 3.50
C ASP A 97 -3.65 -21.30 4.36
N VAL A 98 -4.74 -20.52 4.26
CA VAL A 98 -4.96 -19.33 5.10
C VAL A 98 -5.10 -19.72 6.56
N ARG A 99 -5.85 -20.78 6.87
CA ARG A 99 -5.96 -21.32 8.24
C ARG A 99 -4.60 -21.80 8.77
N THR A 100 -3.80 -22.45 7.92
CA THR A 100 -2.44 -22.88 8.24
C THR A 100 -1.54 -21.68 8.53
N MET A 101 -1.63 -20.61 7.74
CA MET A 101 -0.92 -19.35 7.98
C MET A 101 -1.24 -18.78 9.37
N PHE A 102 -2.51 -18.66 9.76
CA PHE A 102 -2.88 -18.18 11.10
C PHE A 102 -2.42 -19.13 12.22
N SER A 103 -2.49 -20.44 11.99
CA SER A 103 -2.00 -21.43 12.93
C SER A 103 -0.51 -21.24 13.18
N ILE A 104 0.29 -21.08 12.12
CA ILE A 104 1.73 -20.80 12.22
C ILE A 104 1.95 -19.46 12.92
N PHE A 105 1.25 -18.40 12.52
CA PHE A 105 1.38 -17.08 13.13
C PHE A 105 1.17 -17.11 14.65
N THR A 106 0.19 -17.87 15.14
CA THR A 106 -0.06 -18.04 16.58
C THR A 106 1.19 -18.52 17.33
N TRP A 107 1.97 -19.43 16.73
CA TRP A 107 3.25 -19.90 17.32
C TRP A 107 4.38 -18.88 17.24
N TYR A 108 4.35 -17.98 16.26
CA TYR A 108 5.42 -17.02 15.96
C TYR A 108 5.02 -15.56 16.21
N MET A 109 3.92 -15.29 16.90
CA MET A 109 3.36 -13.93 17.02
C MET A 109 4.32 -12.92 17.67
N THR A 110 5.28 -13.40 18.47
CA THR A 110 6.32 -12.57 19.10
C THR A 110 7.44 -12.15 18.14
N LYS A 111 7.49 -12.72 16.93
CA LYS A 111 8.52 -12.46 15.93
C LYS A 111 8.17 -11.34 14.96
N GLY A 112 6.93 -10.85 14.98
CA GLY A 112 6.48 -9.76 14.10
C GLY A 112 5.08 -10.01 13.53
N PRO A 113 4.59 -9.13 12.63
CA PRO A 113 3.32 -9.31 11.95
C PRO A 113 3.35 -10.48 10.96
N ILE A 114 2.18 -10.87 10.45
CA ILE A 114 2.07 -11.80 9.32
C ILE A 114 2.69 -11.13 8.08
N GLU A 115 3.63 -11.78 7.41
CA GLU A 115 4.27 -11.22 6.21
C GLU A 115 3.70 -11.85 4.93
N LEU A 116 3.18 -11.01 4.02
CA LEU A 116 2.58 -11.42 2.75
C LEU A 116 3.24 -10.70 1.57
N ASP A 117 3.70 -11.43 0.56
CA ASP A 117 3.99 -10.86 -0.75
C ASP A 117 2.73 -10.97 -1.62
N ALA A 118 2.29 -9.86 -2.22
CA ALA A 118 1.11 -9.84 -3.08
C ALA A 118 1.50 -9.40 -4.51
N THR A 119 1.22 -10.24 -5.49
CA THR A 119 1.45 -9.92 -6.91
C THR A 119 0.26 -9.13 -7.45
N LEU A 120 0.55 -7.95 -8.03
CA LEU A 120 -0.44 -7.09 -8.66
C LEU A 120 -0.32 -7.10 -10.17
N VAL A 121 -1.43 -7.41 -10.83
CA VAL A 121 -1.54 -7.38 -12.29
C VAL A 121 -2.61 -6.37 -12.71
N ARG A 122 -2.37 -5.66 -13.82
CA ARG A 122 -3.39 -4.83 -14.49
C ARG A 122 -4.08 -5.67 -15.56
N SER A 123 -5.39 -5.49 -15.73
CA SER A 123 -6.07 -6.08 -16.88
C SER A 123 -5.62 -5.41 -18.18
N ILE A 124 -5.79 -6.11 -19.31
CA ILE A 124 -5.46 -5.56 -20.63
C ILE A 124 -6.29 -4.31 -20.91
N GLU A 125 -7.59 -4.33 -20.57
CA GLU A 125 -8.51 -3.20 -20.73
C GLU A 125 -8.03 -2.00 -19.89
N ALA A 126 -7.55 -2.25 -18.68
CA ALA A 126 -7.01 -1.23 -17.80
C ALA A 126 -5.73 -0.60 -18.35
N ILE A 127 -4.85 -1.42 -18.93
CA ILE A 127 -3.64 -0.95 -19.59
C ILE A 127 -4.02 -0.07 -20.80
N LEU A 128 -4.89 -0.57 -21.68
CA LEU A 128 -5.35 0.14 -22.87
C LEU A 128 -6.05 1.46 -22.51
N SER A 129 -6.90 1.47 -21.49
CA SER A 129 -7.62 2.67 -21.02
C SER A 129 -6.68 3.74 -20.48
N ASN A 130 -5.56 3.35 -19.87
CA ASN A 130 -4.53 4.29 -19.40
C ASN A 130 -3.59 4.76 -20.53
N MET A 131 -3.49 4.02 -21.64
CA MET A 131 -2.73 4.42 -22.82
C MET A 131 -3.47 5.45 -23.68
N ILE A 132 -4.80 5.55 -23.59
CA ILE A 132 -5.57 6.63 -24.23
C ILE A 132 -5.13 7.95 -23.57
N PRO A 133 -4.45 8.86 -24.30
CA PRO A 133 -3.93 10.05 -23.66
C PRO A 133 -5.07 10.90 -23.10
N LYS A 134 -5.08 11.11 -21.77
CA LYS A 134 -5.87 12.18 -21.13
C LYS A 134 -5.38 13.58 -21.49
N ARG A 135 -4.36 13.69 -22.33
CA ARG A 135 -4.01 14.96 -22.97
C ARG A 135 -5.05 15.19 -24.05
N ARG A 136 -5.77 16.32 -23.94
CA ARG A 136 -6.49 16.95 -25.07
C ARG A 136 -5.72 16.62 -26.33
N ARG A 137 -6.33 15.87 -27.26
CA ARG A 137 -5.72 15.62 -28.56
C ARG A 137 -5.37 17.01 -29.09
N ARG A 138 -4.07 17.28 -29.26
CA ARG A 138 -3.68 18.55 -29.86
C ARG A 138 -4.35 18.60 -31.22
N THR A 139 -5.04 19.68 -31.52
CA THR A 139 -5.56 19.87 -32.87
C THR A 139 -4.40 19.92 -33.84
N PHE A 140 -4.66 19.64 -35.12
CA PHE A 140 -3.64 19.76 -36.15
C PHE A 140 -2.95 21.13 -36.10
N ASP A 141 -3.72 22.19 -35.86
CA ASP A 141 -3.23 23.57 -35.74
C ASP A 141 -2.29 23.76 -34.54
N GLU A 142 -2.62 23.17 -33.38
CA GLU A 142 -1.75 23.21 -32.19
C GLU A 142 -0.43 22.47 -32.41
N ILE A 143 -0.42 21.40 -33.22
CA ILE A 143 0.79 20.68 -33.60
C ILE A 143 1.60 21.49 -34.63
N ALA A 144 0.93 22.03 -35.65
CA ALA A 144 1.55 22.84 -36.70
C ALA A 144 2.24 24.08 -36.10
N ALA A 145 1.59 24.78 -35.17
CA ALA A 145 2.15 25.95 -34.48
C ALA A 145 3.44 25.63 -33.70
N LEU A 146 3.58 24.42 -33.15
CA LEU A 146 4.79 23.97 -32.47
C LEU A 146 5.91 23.54 -33.44
N MET A 147 5.57 23.20 -34.67
CA MET A 147 6.54 22.76 -35.70
C MET A 147 7.08 23.93 -36.53
N VAL A 148 6.47 25.12 -36.46
CA VAL A 148 7.03 26.33 -37.06
C VAL A 148 8.25 26.76 -36.25
N LYS A 149 9.44 26.47 -36.77
CA LYS A 149 10.69 27.03 -36.23
C LYS A 149 10.63 28.55 -36.40
N PRO A 150 10.94 29.37 -35.36
CA PRO A 150 11.16 30.78 -35.59
C PRO A 150 12.32 30.92 -36.57
N ARG A 151 12.06 31.64 -37.67
CA ARG A 151 13.06 32.03 -38.64
C ARG A 151 14.12 32.80 -37.85
N LYS A 152 15.35 32.29 -37.77
CA LYS A 152 16.48 33.11 -37.32
C LYS A 152 16.63 34.17 -38.39
N ASP A 153 16.23 35.39 -38.06
CA ASP A 153 16.40 36.53 -38.94
C ASP A 153 17.89 36.65 -39.26
N GLU A 154 18.16 36.66 -40.56
CA GLU A 154 19.50 36.77 -41.10
C GLU A 154 20.09 38.11 -40.63
N GLU A 155 21.19 38.04 -39.86
CA GLU A 155 22.04 39.19 -39.61
C GLU A 155 22.52 39.70 -40.96
N ALA A 156 21.90 40.80 -41.40
CA ALA A 156 22.30 41.53 -42.58
C ALA A 156 23.77 41.92 -42.42
N LYS A 157 24.59 41.36 -43.30
CA LYS A 157 25.97 41.75 -43.53
C LYS A 157 25.99 43.25 -43.86
N VAL A 158 26.46 44.06 -42.91
CA VAL A 158 26.80 45.47 -43.17
C VAL A 158 28.30 45.51 -43.46
N GLU A 159 28.65 45.60 -44.74
CA GLU A 159 29.92 46.21 -45.20
C GLU A 159 29.56 47.63 -45.67
N PRO A 160 30.33 48.64 -45.27
CA PRO A 160 31.52 48.99 -46.05
C PRO A 160 32.82 49.15 -45.23
#